data_AF-A0A8S9XB50-F1
#
_entry.id   AF-A0A8S9XB50-F1
#
_cell.length_a   1.000
_cell.length_b   1.000
_cell.length_c   1.000
_cell.angle_alpha   90.00
_cell.angle_beta   90.00
_cell.angle_gamma   90.00
#
_symmetry.space_group_name_H-M   'P 1'
#
loop_
_entity.id
_entity.type
_entity.pdbx_description
1 polymer ?
#
loop_
_entity_poly.entity_id
_entity_poly.type
_entity_poly.pdbx_seq_one_letter_code
_entity_poly.pdbx_strand_id
1 'polypeptide(L)'
;MWRLAVTTLVILSLLDVAYLKMFGICELALTLADEKYHVPLSQIPTWVCMAMYTSGLDTSHNYTGYFGLFGISGQHWCGQCDITCDKLTNDDLSEDVACAQLIYNRYNSENSSGFNAWGGYYHTCNENNRLYIMTNCISFWNNFLPRFPEDERYRIWTILRSHRSAEPKEDEVATPSEANTIIRQTSLHIVKLAITIMFTICYSNSLGF
;
A
#
# COMPACT_ATOMS: atom_id res chain seq x y z
N MET A 1 34.90 13.45 -23.05
CA MET A 1 34.60 13.67 -21.61
C MET A 1 33.18 14.21 -21.40
N TRP A 2 32.83 15.44 -21.84
CA TRP A 2 31.45 15.98 -21.75
C TRP A 2 30.39 15.00 -22.28
N ARG A 3 30.57 14.46 -23.49
CA ARG A 3 29.54 13.65 -24.16
C ARG A 3 29.18 12.39 -23.36
N LEU A 4 30.18 11.75 -22.74
CA LEU A 4 29.98 10.58 -21.90
C LEU A 4 29.30 10.94 -20.56
N ALA A 5 29.66 12.07 -19.96
CA ALA A 5 29.04 12.57 -18.73
C ALA A 5 27.56 12.96 -18.93
N VAL A 6 27.23 13.55 -20.09
CA VAL A 6 25.84 13.87 -20.45
C VAL A 6 25.06 12.59 -20.72
N THR A 7 25.63 11.61 -21.41
CA THR A 7 24.93 10.33 -21.64
C THR A 7 24.73 9.54 -20.33
N THR A 8 25.69 9.55 -19.40
CA THR A 8 25.50 8.88 -18.10
C THR A 8 24.48 9.59 -17.23
N LEU A 9 24.44 10.93 -17.21
CA LEU A 9 23.40 11.70 -16.51
C LEU A 9 22.00 11.46 -17.10
N VAL A 10 21.89 11.39 -18.43
CA VAL A 10 20.62 11.07 -19.11
C VAL A 10 20.17 9.63 -18.80
N ILE A 11 21.08 8.65 -18.83
CA ILE A 11 20.76 7.27 -18.45
C ILE A 11 20.37 7.17 -16.97
N LEU A 12 21.04 7.90 -16.07
CA LEU A 12 20.67 7.96 -14.64
C LEU A 12 19.28 8.56 -14.43
N SER A 13 18.90 9.57 -15.21
CA SER A 13 17.56 10.18 -15.15
C SER A 13 16.45 9.31 -15.74
N LEU A 14 16.82 8.30 -16.55
CA LEU A 14 15.89 7.34 -17.17
C LEU A 14 15.75 6.05 -16.35
N LEU A 15 16.52 5.90 -15.27
CA LEU A 15 16.33 4.80 -14.30
C LEU A 15 15.21 5.19 -13.35
N ASP A 16 13.96 5.01 -13.79
CA ASP A 16 12.84 4.91 -12.85
C ASP A 16 13.08 3.67 -11.99
N VAL A 17 13.58 3.89 -10.78
CA VAL A 17 13.70 2.84 -9.78
C VAL A 17 12.28 2.44 -9.41
N ALA A 18 11.78 1.36 -10.02
CA ALA A 18 10.59 0.67 -9.54
C ALA A 18 10.91 0.11 -8.16
N TYR A 19 10.61 0.91 -7.13
CA TYR A 19 10.72 0.47 -5.76
C TYR A 19 9.57 -0.54 -5.53
N LEU A 20 9.84 -1.64 -4.82
CA LEU A 20 8.77 -2.51 -4.36
C LEU A 20 8.27 -1.96 -3.02
N LYS A 21 7.15 -1.23 -3.03
CA LYS A 21 6.51 -0.79 -1.79
C LYS A 21 5.64 -1.92 -1.23
N MET A 22 6.08 -2.46 -0.10
CA MET A 22 5.27 -3.25 0.82
C MET A 22 4.81 -2.35 1.98
N PHE A 23 3.51 -2.25 2.20
CA PHE A 23 2.91 -1.47 3.28
C PHE A 23 2.80 -2.28 4.58
N GLY A 24 2.94 -1.61 5.72
CA GLY A 24 2.39 -2.11 6.98
C GLY A 24 0.88 -1.88 7.07
N ILE A 25 0.17 -2.67 7.89
CA ILE A 25 -1.29 -2.56 8.09
C ILE A 25 -1.71 -1.13 8.44
N CYS A 26 -1.08 -0.53 9.44
CA CYS A 26 -1.41 0.83 9.89
C CYS A 26 -0.88 1.91 8.94
N GLU A 27 0.23 1.64 8.27
CA GLU A 27 0.79 2.54 7.25
C GLU A 27 -0.19 2.70 6.09
N LEU A 28 -0.78 1.60 5.62
CA LEU A 28 -1.80 1.64 4.58
C LEU A 28 -3.08 2.33 5.08
N ALA A 29 -3.55 2.01 6.29
CA ALA A 29 -4.74 2.66 6.85
C ALA A 29 -4.57 4.19 6.94
N LEU A 30 -3.40 4.65 7.41
CA LEU A 30 -3.03 6.06 7.44
C LEU A 30 -2.98 6.68 6.03
N THR A 31 -2.37 5.96 5.09
CA THR A 31 -2.25 6.41 3.70
C THR A 31 -3.62 6.63 3.09
N LEU A 32 -4.54 5.66 3.22
CA LEU A 32 -5.90 5.75 2.69
C LEU A 32 -6.76 6.83 3.37
N ALA A 33 -6.41 7.23 4.60
CA ALA A 33 -7.10 8.29 5.32
C ALA A 33 -6.69 9.70 4.88
N ASP A 34 -5.66 9.84 4.04
CA ASP A 34 -5.28 11.11 3.44
C ASP A 34 -6.43 11.63 2.56
N GLU A 35 -6.75 12.91 2.73
CA GLU A 35 -7.85 13.56 2.04
C GLU A 35 -7.72 13.47 0.51
N LYS A 36 -6.50 13.37 -0.03
CA LYS A 36 -6.27 13.25 -1.48
C LYS A 36 -6.88 12.00 -2.12
N TYR A 37 -7.09 10.93 -1.34
CA TYR A 37 -7.66 9.68 -1.84
C TYR A 37 -9.17 9.60 -1.70
N HIS A 38 -9.79 10.51 -0.94
CA HIS A 38 -11.23 10.58 -0.73
C HIS A 38 -11.88 9.26 -0.28
N VAL A 39 -11.15 8.38 0.42
CA VAL A 39 -11.69 7.11 0.93
C VAL A 39 -12.52 7.38 2.18
N PRO A 40 -13.78 6.94 2.26
CA PRO A 40 -14.57 7.06 3.48
C PRO A 40 -13.90 6.31 4.63
N LEU A 41 -13.76 6.96 5.79
CA LEU A 41 -13.06 6.40 6.95
C LEU A 41 -13.62 5.03 7.39
N SER A 42 -14.93 4.81 7.27
CA SER A 42 -15.61 3.54 7.57
C SER A 42 -15.25 2.41 6.61
N GLN A 43 -14.78 2.72 5.41
CA GLN A 43 -14.38 1.74 4.42
C GLN A 43 -12.93 1.28 4.57
N ILE A 44 -12.06 2.13 5.15
CA ILE A 44 -10.62 1.86 5.27
C ILE A 44 -10.30 0.49 5.90
N PRO A 45 -10.94 0.04 7.01
CA PRO A 45 -10.64 -1.28 7.58
C PRO A 45 -10.92 -2.41 6.60
N THR A 46 -11.94 -2.25 5.75
CA THR A 46 -12.31 -3.23 4.72
C THR A 46 -11.28 -3.23 3.58
N TRP A 47 -10.90 -2.05 3.08
CA TRP A 47 -9.86 -1.92 2.04
C TRP A 47 -8.52 -2.51 2.47
N VAL A 48 -8.07 -2.21 3.69
CA VAL A 48 -6.83 -2.74 4.24
C VAL A 48 -6.91 -4.26 4.38
N CYS A 49 -8.01 -4.79 4.93
CA CYS A 49 -8.21 -6.23 5.02
C CYS A 49 -8.17 -6.91 3.64
N MET A 50 -8.84 -6.35 2.64
CA MET A 50 -8.81 -6.92 1.29
C MET A 50 -7.39 -6.91 0.74
N ALA A 51 -6.66 -5.79 0.86
CA ALA A 51 -5.25 -5.69 0.43
C ALA A 51 -4.33 -6.74 1.06
N MET A 52 -4.57 -7.12 2.33
CA MET A 52 -3.83 -8.20 2.98
C MET A 52 -4.04 -9.55 2.29
N TYR A 53 -5.25 -9.85 1.84
CA TYR A 53 -5.56 -11.14 1.23
C TYR A 53 -5.38 -11.15 -0.29
N THR A 54 -5.53 -10.02 -0.96
CA THR A 54 -5.35 -9.91 -2.42
C THR A 54 -3.87 -9.89 -2.77
N SER A 55 -3.09 -9.04 -2.11
CA SER A 55 -1.70 -8.79 -2.50
C SER A 55 -0.66 -9.01 -1.39
N GLY A 56 -1.10 -9.23 -0.15
CA GLY A 56 -0.19 -9.24 0.99
C GLY A 56 0.39 -7.86 1.31
N LEU A 57 -0.35 -6.78 0.99
CA LEU A 57 0.08 -5.38 1.14
C LEU A 57 1.24 -4.96 0.22
N ASP A 58 1.53 -5.74 -0.82
CA ASP A 58 2.49 -5.39 -1.87
C ASP A 58 1.80 -4.59 -2.99
N THR A 59 2.33 -3.41 -3.28
CA THR A 59 1.88 -2.55 -4.39
C THR A 59 2.30 -3.09 -5.74
N SER A 60 3.42 -3.79 -5.82
CA SER A 60 3.95 -4.34 -7.07
C SER A 60 3.30 -5.67 -7.48
N HIS A 61 2.29 -6.10 -6.72
CA HIS A 61 1.63 -7.37 -6.91
C HIS A 61 1.08 -7.51 -8.33
N ASN A 62 1.51 -8.56 -9.02
CA ASN A 62 1.02 -8.90 -10.34
C ASN A 62 0.97 -10.43 -10.46
N TYR A 63 -0.21 -10.98 -10.24
CA TYR A 63 -0.41 -12.42 -10.28
C TYR A 63 -1.64 -12.77 -11.11
N THR A 64 -1.46 -13.64 -12.11
CA THR A 64 -2.56 -14.18 -12.94
C THR A 64 -3.46 -13.11 -13.59
N GLY A 65 -2.92 -11.93 -13.88
CA GLY A 65 -3.69 -10.83 -14.48
C GLY A 65 -4.48 -9.96 -13.48
N TYR A 66 -4.23 -10.12 -12.19
CA TYR A 66 -4.66 -9.21 -11.13
C TYR A 66 -3.48 -8.35 -10.68
N PHE A 67 -3.71 -7.04 -10.61
CA PHE A 67 -2.67 -6.04 -10.44
C PHE A 67 -2.89 -5.21 -9.18
N GLY A 68 -1.77 -4.85 -8.56
CA GLY A 68 -1.70 -3.86 -7.52
C GLY A 68 -2.24 -4.30 -6.18
N LEU A 69 -2.28 -3.32 -5.28
CA LEU A 69 -2.62 -3.49 -3.89
C LEU A 69 -4.02 -4.11 -3.71
N PHE A 70 -4.97 -3.72 -4.55
CA PHE A 70 -6.36 -4.17 -4.47
C PHE A 70 -6.68 -5.37 -5.37
N GLY A 71 -5.69 -5.99 -6.03
CA GLY A 71 -5.92 -7.14 -6.90
C GLY A 71 -6.97 -6.85 -8.00
N ILE A 72 -6.74 -5.80 -8.78
CA ILE A 72 -7.67 -5.36 -9.83
C ILE A 72 -7.43 -6.18 -11.10
N SER A 73 -8.49 -6.77 -11.65
CA SER A 73 -8.40 -7.55 -12.90
C SER A 73 -8.03 -6.65 -14.08
N GLY A 74 -6.84 -6.84 -14.63
CA GLY A 74 -6.35 -5.99 -15.71
C GLY A 74 -7.12 -6.14 -17.02
N GLN A 75 -7.59 -7.35 -17.31
CA GLN A 75 -8.41 -7.63 -18.50
C GLN A 75 -9.74 -6.88 -18.49
N HIS A 76 -10.34 -6.69 -17.30
CA HIS A 76 -11.65 -6.07 -17.20
C HIS A 76 -11.57 -4.58 -16.87
N TRP A 77 -10.67 -4.16 -15.98
CA TRP A 77 -10.78 -2.85 -15.33
C TRP A 77 -9.81 -1.79 -15.81
N CYS A 78 -8.56 -2.11 -16.21
CA CYS A 78 -7.59 -1.08 -16.58
C CYS A 78 -8.13 -0.15 -17.69
N GLY A 79 -8.66 -0.74 -18.77
CA GLY A 79 -9.29 0.05 -19.85
C GLY A 79 -10.56 0.78 -19.43
N GLN A 80 -11.32 0.25 -18.46
CA GLN A 80 -12.53 0.91 -17.94
C GLN A 80 -12.22 2.03 -16.93
N CYS A 81 -11.03 2.00 -16.33
CA CYS A 81 -10.46 3.02 -15.47
C CYS A 81 -9.61 4.04 -16.26
N ASP A 82 -9.50 3.89 -17.59
CA ASP A 82 -8.71 4.74 -18.49
C ASP A 82 -7.22 4.81 -18.11
N ILE A 83 -6.65 3.67 -17.68
CA ILE A 83 -5.25 3.53 -17.28
C ILE A 83 -4.61 2.31 -17.95
N THR A 84 -3.28 2.33 -18.02
CA THR A 84 -2.48 1.14 -18.29
C THR A 84 -2.23 0.38 -16.99
N CYS A 85 -2.19 -0.96 -17.01
CA CYS A 85 -2.14 -1.75 -15.76
C CYS A 85 -0.85 -1.60 -14.96
N ASP A 86 0.24 -1.11 -15.56
CA ASP A 86 1.48 -0.75 -14.85
C ASP A 86 1.27 0.39 -13.84
N LYS A 87 0.22 1.21 -14.04
CA LYS A 87 -0.19 2.25 -13.08
C LYS A 87 -0.69 1.68 -11.76
N LEU A 88 -1.10 0.42 -11.72
CA LEU A 88 -1.55 -0.25 -10.52
C LEU A 88 -0.40 -0.94 -9.77
N THR A 89 0.80 -1.01 -10.36
CA THR A 89 1.94 -1.75 -9.77
C THR A 89 3.10 -0.87 -9.36
N ASN A 90 2.84 0.41 -9.09
CA ASN A 90 3.82 1.37 -8.62
C ASN A 90 3.50 1.84 -7.18
N ASP A 91 4.36 2.67 -6.62
CA ASP A 91 4.26 3.11 -5.22
C ASP A 91 3.17 4.16 -4.96
N ASP A 92 2.69 4.86 -6.01
CA ASP A 92 1.63 5.86 -5.92
C ASP A 92 0.25 5.19 -6.04
N LEU A 93 -0.54 5.27 -4.98
CA LEU A 93 -1.86 4.65 -4.91
C LEU A 93 -2.97 5.49 -5.57
N SER A 94 -2.64 6.60 -6.23
CA SER A 94 -3.64 7.54 -6.77
C SER A 94 -4.55 6.85 -7.79
N GLU A 95 -3.98 6.17 -8.77
CA GLU A 95 -4.71 5.39 -9.77
C GLU A 95 -5.35 4.12 -9.17
N ASP A 96 -4.67 3.43 -8.25
CA ASP A 96 -5.20 2.26 -7.54
C ASP A 96 -6.51 2.57 -6.80
N VAL A 97 -6.50 3.62 -5.98
CA VAL A 97 -7.65 4.00 -5.17
C VAL A 97 -8.76 4.54 -6.06
N ALA A 98 -8.45 5.37 -7.06
CA ALA A 98 -9.45 5.89 -7.98
C ALA A 98 -10.16 4.76 -8.75
N CYS A 99 -9.41 3.79 -9.26
CA CYS A 99 -9.97 2.64 -9.97
C CYS A 99 -10.77 1.73 -9.03
N ALA A 100 -10.28 1.46 -7.82
CA ALA A 100 -11.01 0.67 -6.82
C ALA A 100 -12.33 1.34 -6.40
N GLN A 101 -12.34 2.67 -6.21
CA GLN A 101 -13.56 3.43 -5.92
C GLN A 101 -14.55 3.40 -7.08
N LEU A 102 -14.07 3.50 -8.32
CA LEU A 102 -14.92 3.36 -9.52
C LEU A 102 -15.57 1.97 -9.56
N ILE A 103 -14.81 0.91 -9.31
CA ILE A 103 -15.32 -0.47 -9.25
C ILE A 103 -16.37 -0.60 -8.15
N TYR A 104 -16.04 -0.13 -6.93
CA TYR A 104 -16.95 -0.12 -5.79
C TYR A 104 -18.26 0.56 -6.16
N ASN A 105 -18.22 1.78 -6.72
CA ASN A 105 -19.39 2.55 -7.07
C ASN A 105 -20.26 1.87 -8.14
N ARG A 106 -19.64 1.18 -9.11
CA ARG A 106 -20.38 0.43 -10.14
C ARG A 106 -21.09 -0.81 -9.61
N TYR A 107 -20.52 -1.45 -8.58
CA TYR A 107 -21.11 -2.63 -7.94
C TYR A 107 -22.07 -2.30 -6.79
N ASN A 108 -21.96 -1.08 -6.25
CA ASN A 108 -22.77 -0.65 -5.13
C ASN A 108 -24.22 -0.41 -5.57
N SER A 109 -25.16 -0.97 -4.83
CA SER A 109 -26.60 -0.81 -5.07
C SER A 109 -27.34 -0.79 -3.73
N GLU A 110 -28.65 -0.49 -3.77
CA GLU A 110 -29.49 -0.39 -2.56
C GLU A 110 -29.41 -1.65 -1.67
N ASN A 111 -29.23 -2.83 -2.27
CA ASN A 111 -29.26 -4.11 -1.55
C ASN A 111 -27.92 -4.87 -1.59
N SER A 112 -26.85 -4.27 -2.11
CA SER A 112 -25.54 -4.93 -2.21
C SER A 112 -24.39 -3.94 -2.07
N SER A 113 -23.41 -4.30 -1.23
CA SER A 113 -22.18 -3.54 -1.07
C SER A 113 -21.32 -3.60 -2.33
N GLY A 114 -20.73 -2.46 -2.72
CA GLY A 114 -19.75 -2.39 -3.80
C GLY A 114 -18.52 -3.29 -3.61
N PHE A 115 -18.21 -3.66 -2.37
CA PHE A 115 -17.12 -4.60 -2.07
C PHE A 115 -17.34 -6.01 -2.61
N ASN A 116 -18.57 -6.38 -2.97
CA ASN A 116 -18.86 -7.68 -3.58
C ASN A 116 -18.12 -7.89 -4.92
N ALA A 117 -17.61 -6.84 -5.56
CA ALA A 117 -16.73 -6.96 -6.72
C ALA A 117 -15.46 -7.79 -6.45
N TRP A 118 -15.00 -7.86 -5.19
CA TRP A 118 -13.83 -8.65 -4.77
C TRP A 118 -14.17 -10.07 -4.29
N GLY A 119 -15.45 -10.47 -4.33
CA GLY A 119 -15.89 -11.84 -4.05
C GLY A 119 -15.33 -12.40 -2.73
N GLY A 120 -14.62 -13.53 -2.82
CA GLY A 120 -14.09 -14.27 -1.67
C GLY A 120 -13.15 -13.46 -0.77
N TYR A 121 -12.40 -12.51 -1.32
CA TYR A 121 -11.54 -11.63 -0.52
C TYR A 121 -12.37 -10.75 0.42
N TYR A 122 -13.45 -10.15 -0.09
CA TYR A 122 -14.37 -9.38 0.74
C TYR A 122 -15.10 -10.26 1.77
N HIS A 123 -15.50 -11.47 1.40
CA HIS A 123 -16.18 -12.40 2.33
C HIS A 123 -15.28 -12.81 3.50
N THR A 124 -13.96 -12.84 3.27
CA THR A 124 -12.97 -13.07 4.33
C THR A 124 -12.89 -11.88 5.28
N CYS A 125 -13.18 -10.66 4.82
CA CYS A 125 -13.14 -9.43 5.62
C CYS A 125 -14.40 -9.17 6.44
N ASN A 126 -14.76 -10.16 7.27
CA ASN A 126 -15.86 -10.05 8.24
C ASN A 126 -15.55 -9.03 9.36
N GLU A 127 -16.50 -8.83 10.28
CA GLU A 127 -16.37 -7.90 11.40
C GLU A 127 -15.09 -8.16 12.23
N ASN A 128 -14.76 -9.40 12.58
CA ASN A 128 -13.57 -9.69 13.37
C ASN A 128 -12.26 -9.27 12.68
N ASN A 129 -12.14 -9.51 11.38
CA ASN A 129 -10.96 -9.10 10.62
C ASN A 129 -10.86 -7.59 10.50
N ARG A 130 -11.97 -6.88 10.29
CA ARG A 130 -11.98 -5.41 10.29
C ARG A 130 -11.59 -4.86 11.67
N LEU A 131 -12.11 -5.46 12.74
CA LEU A 131 -11.76 -5.09 14.11
C LEU A 131 -10.29 -5.35 14.41
N TYR A 132 -9.70 -6.43 13.89
CA TYR A 132 -8.26 -6.69 13.98
C TYR A 132 -7.45 -5.54 13.36
N ILE A 133 -7.83 -5.04 12.18
CA ILE A 133 -7.17 -3.85 11.60
C ILE A 133 -7.33 -2.64 12.52
N MET A 134 -8.49 -2.49 13.15
CA MET A 134 -8.77 -1.37 14.03
C MET A 134 -7.99 -1.41 15.35
N THR A 135 -7.82 -2.58 15.93
CA THR A 135 -7.10 -2.75 17.20
C THR A 135 -5.59 -2.61 17.02
N ASN A 136 -5.02 -3.16 15.94
CA ASN A 136 -3.57 -3.01 15.65
C ASN A 136 -3.16 -1.55 15.38
N CYS A 137 -4.12 -0.69 15.04
CA CYS A 137 -3.87 0.72 14.72
C CYS A 137 -4.58 1.64 15.72
N ILE A 138 -4.63 1.29 17.00
CA ILE A 138 -5.44 1.98 18.01
C ILE A 138 -5.14 3.49 18.11
N SER A 139 -3.87 3.88 18.00
CA SER A 139 -3.44 5.29 18.04
C SER A 139 -4.02 6.10 16.89
N PHE A 140 -4.05 5.52 15.69
CA PHE A 140 -4.70 6.10 14.53
C PHE A 140 -6.21 6.24 14.75
N TRP A 141 -6.90 5.14 15.07
CA TRP A 141 -8.37 5.16 15.17
C TRP A 141 -8.88 6.07 16.27
N ASN A 142 -8.18 6.21 17.40
CA ASN A 142 -8.54 7.16 18.45
C ASN A 142 -8.69 8.60 17.93
N ASN A 143 -7.88 9.01 16.94
CA ASN A 143 -7.94 10.35 16.34
C ASN A 143 -9.12 10.51 15.38
N PHE A 144 -9.57 9.42 14.75
CA PHE A 144 -10.65 9.44 13.76
C PHE A 144 -12.02 9.11 14.34
N LEU A 145 -12.10 8.46 15.51
CA LEU A 145 -13.35 8.17 16.22
C LEU A 145 -14.30 9.38 16.30
N PRO A 146 -13.84 10.63 16.56
CA PRO A 146 -14.72 11.80 16.60
C PRO A 146 -15.42 12.14 15.28
N ARG A 147 -14.99 11.58 14.14
CA ARG A 147 -15.57 11.82 12.81
C ARG A 147 -16.67 10.81 12.43
N PHE A 148 -16.81 9.72 13.17
CA PHE A 148 -17.83 8.69 12.91
C PHE A 148 -19.22 9.07 13.46
N PRO A 149 -20.32 8.62 12.85
CA PRO A 149 -21.65 8.65 13.46
C PRO A 149 -21.65 8.05 14.87
N GLU A 150 -22.50 8.55 15.76
CA GLU A 150 -22.45 8.20 17.19
C GLU A 150 -22.68 6.69 17.45
N ASP A 151 -23.58 6.07 16.69
CA ASP A 151 -23.88 4.64 16.77
C ASP A 151 -22.70 3.76 16.33
N GLU A 152 -22.01 4.13 15.25
CA GLU A 152 -20.81 3.44 14.77
C GLU A 152 -19.62 3.67 15.72
N ARG A 153 -19.44 4.92 16.18
CA ARG A 153 -18.40 5.32 17.13
C ARG A 153 -18.50 4.54 18.45
N TYR A 154 -19.71 4.41 19.01
CA TYR A 154 -19.92 3.67 20.25
C TYR A 154 -19.54 2.20 20.10
N ARG A 155 -19.99 1.54 19.03
CA ARG A 155 -19.62 0.14 18.73
C ARG A 155 -18.11 -0.04 18.66
N ILE A 156 -17.43 0.78 17.86
CA ILE A 156 -15.97 0.71 17.70
C ILE A 156 -15.26 0.94 19.04
N TRP A 157 -15.66 1.97 19.78
CA TRP A 157 -15.04 2.32 21.05
C TRP A 157 -15.18 1.23 22.12
N THR A 158 -16.32 0.54 22.18
CA THR A 158 -16.50 -0.57 23.12
C THR A 158 -15.51 -1.71 22.84
N ILE A 159 -15.24 -1.99 21.57
CA ILE A 159 -14.33 -3.05 21.13
C ILE A 159 -12.87 -2.64 21.34
N LEU A 160 -12.50 -1.42 20.95
CA LEU A 160 -11.13 -0.92 21.16
C LEU A 160 -10.77 -0.88 22.65
N ARG A 161 -11.73 -0.57 23.53
CA ARG A 161 -11.50 -0.64 24.98
C ARG A 161 -11.20 -2.06 25.44
N SER A 162 -11.97 -3.06 25.01
CA SER A 162 -11.77 -4.44 25.49
C SER A 162 -10.42 -5.01 25.05
N HIS A 163 -9.90 -4.60 23.90
CA HIS A 163 -8.57 -5.00 23.42
C HIS A 163 -7.43 -4.27 24.13
N ARG A 164 -7.57 -2.98 24.49
CA ARG A 164 -6.59 -2.24 25.29
C ARG A 164 -6.31 -2.89 26.65
N SER A 165 -7.31 -3.58 27.23
CA SER A 165 -7.14 -4.30 28.50
C SER A 165 -6.37 -5.61 28.38
N ALA A 166 -6.09 -6.08 27.16
CA ALA A 166 -5.39 -7.34 26.88
C ALA A 166 -3.98 -7.17 26.30
N GLU A 167 -3.57 -5.94 25.95
CA GLU A 167 -2.19 -5.67 25.49
C GLU A 167 -1.20 -5.74 26.68
N PRO A 168 -0.08 -6.49 26.54
CA PRO A 168 1.05 -6.35 27.44
C PRO A 168 1.55 -4.91 27.41
N LYS A 169 2.02 -4.40 28.55
CA LYS A 169 2.56 -3.04 28.64
C LYS A 169 3.72 -2.87 27.63
N GLU A 170 3.86 -1.66 27.08
CA GLU A 170 4.84 -1.25 26.04
C GLU A 170 6.31 -1.63 26.33
N ASP A 171 6.60 -2.06 27.55
CA ASP A 171 7.89 -2.52 28.04
C ASP A 171 8.30 -3.94 27.60
N GLU A 172 7.42 -4.75 27.00
CA GLU A 172 7.70 -6.18 26.72
C GLU A 172 7.50 -6.66 25.26
N VAL A 173 7.35 -5.75 24.28
CA VAL A 173 7.23 -6.14 22.86
C VAL A 173 8.55 -5.91 22.13
N ALA A 174 9.23 -7.01 21.78
CA ALA A 174 10.33 -6.99 20.82
C ALA A 174 9.79 -6.63 19.43
N THR A 175 10.39 -5.61 18.81
CA THR A 175 9.97 -4.98 17.56
C THR A 175 10.25 -5.85 16.32
N PRO A 176 9.25 -6.27 15.53
CA PRO A 176 9.47 -6.73 14.16
C PRO A 176 9.53 -5.52 13.20
N SER A 177 10.48 -4.62 13.44
CA SER A 177 10.78 -3.45 12.60
C SER A 177 12.14 -3.60 11.92
N GLU A 178 13.03 -4.37 12.53
CA GLU A 178 14.42 -4.48 12.09
C GLU A 178 14.52 -5.25 10.77
N ALA A 179 13.80 -6.37 10.60
CA ALA A 179 13.89 -7.17 9.37
C ALA A 179 13.48 -6.41 8.10
N ASN A 180 12.36 -5.67 8.14
CA ASN A 180 11.89 -4.89 6.99
C ASN A 180 12.77 -3.66 6.72
N THR A 181 13.30 -3.03 7.77
CA THR A 181 14.27 -1.94 7.65
C THR A 181 15.60 -2.45 7.09
N ILE A 182 16.05 -3.64 7.48
CA ILE A 182 17.26 -4.29 6.99
C ILE A 182 17.12 -4.64 5.50
N ILE A 183 15.97 -5.19 5.06
CA ILE A 183 15.71 -5.48 3.64
C ILE A 183 15.70 -4.19 2.81
N ARG A 184 15.08 -3.11 3.30
CA ARG A 184 15.11 -1.79 2.63
C ARG A 184 16.50 -1.16 2.60
N GLN A 185 17.25 -1.26 3.71
CA GLN A 185 18.60 -0.70 3.83
C GLN A 185 19.59 -1.46 2.95
N THR A 186 19.51 -2.79 2.93
CA THR A 186 20.34 -3.63 2.03
C THR A 186 20.04 -3.34 0.57
N SER A 187 18.78 -3.19 0.20
CA SER A 187 18.38 -2.79 -1.17
C SER A 187 18.96 -1.42 -1.55
N LEU A 188 18.89 -0.43 -0.66
CA LEU A 188 19.46 0.90 -0.89
C LEU A 188 20.99 0.88 -1.02
N HIS A 189 21.67 0.04 -0.23
CA HIS A 189 23.12 -0.14 -0.33
C HIS A 189 23.54 -0.80 -1.64
N ILE A 190 22.81 -1.83 -2.10
CA ILE A 190 23.09 -2.51 -3.38
C ILE A 190 22.94 -1.53 -4.54
N VAL A 191 21.89 -0.71 -4.55
CA VAL A 191 21.66 0.32 -5.58
C VAL A 191 22.78 1.36 -5.56
N LYS A 192 23.15 1.89 -4.37
CA LYS A 192 24.27 2.85 -4.25
C LYS A 192 25.59 2.25 -4.70
N LEU A 193 25.84 0.96 -4.41
CA LEU A 193 27.06 0.27 -4.82
C LEU A 193 27.11 0.08 -6.34
N ALA A 194 26.01 -0.34 -6.96
CA ALA A 194 25.91 -0.48 -8.41
C ALA A 194 26.16 0.85 -9.13
N ILE A 195 25.58 1.94 -8.64
CA ILE A 195 25.82 3.29 -9.16
C ILE A 195 27.30 3.67 -9.04
N THR A 196 27.90 3.47 -7.86
CA THR A 196 29.30 3.81 -7.60
C THR A 196 30.27 3.01 -8.48
N ILE A 197 30.00 1.71 -8.67
CA ILE A 197 30.79 0.83 -9.54
C ILE A 197 30.68 1.31 -10.99
N MET A 198 29.48 1.63 -11.47
CA MET A 198 29.27 2.15 -12.82
C MET A 198 30.01 3.48 -13.05
N PHE A 199 29.96 4.42 -12.09
CA PHE A 199 30.73 5.66 -12.17
C PHE A 199 32.25 5.40 -12.19
N THR A 200 32.73 4.46 -11.38
CA THR A 200 34.15 4.11 -11.32
C THR A 200 34.64 3.47 -12.61
N ILE A 201 33.87 2.54 -13.19
CA ILE A 201 34.16 1.88 -14.47
C ILE A 201 34.11 2.88 -15.63
N CYS A 202 33.15 3.81 -15.63
CA CYS A 202 33.10 4.89 -16.63
C CYS A 202 34.29 5.84 -16.50
N TYR A 203 34.71 6.16 -15.27
CA TYR A 203 35.84 7.06 -15.01
C TYR A 203 37.18 6.42 -15.41
N SER A 204 37.40 5.14 -15.10
CA SER A 204 38.61 4.42 -15.48
C SER A 204 38.75 4.27 -17.00
N ASN A 205 37.65 3.96 -17.70
CA ASN A 205 37.65 3.86 -19.17
C ASN A 205 37.83 5.21 -19.87
N SER A 206 37.44 6.33 -19.24
CA SER A 206 37.66 7.67 -19.78
C SER A 206 39.09 8.19 -19.59
N LEU A 207 39.88 7.57 -18.71
CA LEU A 207 41.28 7.94 -18.44
C LEU A 207 42.30 7.11 -19.24
N GLY A 208 41.85 6.13 -20.03
CA GLY A 208 42.71 5.43 -20.99
C GLY A 208 43.81 4.58 -20.35
N PHE A 209 43.43 3.71 -19.41
CA PHE A 209 44.22 2.52 -19.07
C PHE A 209 43.62 1.28 -19.73
#